data_AF-A0A0R2QWJ2-F1
#
_entry.id   AF-A0A0R2QWJ2-F1
#
_cell.length_a   1.000
_cell.length_b   1.000
_cell.length_c   1.000
_cell.angle_alpha   90.00
_cell.angle_beta   90.00
_cell.angle_gamma   90.00
#
_symmetry.space_group_name_H-M   'P 1'
#
loop_
_entity.id
_entity.type
_entity.pdbx_description
1 polymer ?
#
loop_
_entity_poly.entity_id
_entity_poly.type
_entity_poly.pdbx_seq_one_letter_code
_entity_poly.pdbx_strand_id
1 'polypeptide(L)'
;MKYLHTMIRINNVDDSLKFFCDGLGLKETRRMENEKGRFTLIFLAAPNDEKAEIELTYNWDGDDLGNGSRNFGHLAYRVNNIYETCQRLMDMGYT
;
A
#
# COMPACT_ATOMS: atom_id res chain seq x y z
N MET A 1 8.10 3.74 -23.33
CA MET A 1 7.10 3.26 -22.35
C MET A 1 7.78 3.20 -20.99
N LYS A 2 7.12 3.62 -19.90
CA LYS A 2 7.69 3.67 -18.54
C LYS A 2 6.65 3.10 -17.56
N TYR A 3 7.06 2.16 -16.70
CA TYR A 3 6.22 1.69 -15.59
C TYR A 3 6.15 2.77 -14.52
N LEU A 4 4.95 3.03 -13.99
CA LEU A 4 4.73 4.15 -13.06
C LEU A 4 4.39 3.62 -11.66
N HIS A 5 3.37 2.78 -11.54
CA HIS A 5 2.91 2.27 -10.25
C HIS A 5 2.13 0.96 -10.39
N THR A 6 2.02 0.24 -9.28
CA THR A 6 1.02 -0.83 -9.08
C THR A 6 -0.12 -0.29 -8.23
N MET A 7 -1.37 -0.47 -8.63
CA MET A 7 -2.52 -0.06 -7.80
C MET A 7 -3.17 -1.25 -7.10
N ILE A 8 -3.50 -1.07 -5.83
CA ILE A 8 -4.41 -1.94 -5.07
C ILE A 8 -5.51 -1.10 -4.41
N ARG A 9 -6.69 -1.70 -4.28
CA ARG A 9 -7.79 -1.10 -3.52
C ARG A 9 -7.68 -1.47 -2.05
N ILE A 10 -8.07 -0.55 -1.19
CA ILE A 10 -8.09 -0.71 0.26
C ILE A 10 -9.44 -0.32 0.83
N ASN A 11 -9.79 -0.88 1.99
CA ASN A 11 -11.05 -0.61 2.70
C ASN A 11 -10.87 0.36 3.88
N ASN A 12 -9.64 0.51 4.39
CA ASN A 12 -9.32 1.39 5.51
C ASN A 12 -7.95 2.05 5.28
N VAL A 13 -7.93 3.39 5.26
CA VAL A 13 -6.72 4.18 5.02
C VAL A 13 -5.71 4.02 6.16
N ASP A 14 -6.16 4.14 7.41
CA ASP A 14 -5.28 4.15 8.58
C ASP A 14 -4.61 2.79 8.78
N ASP A 15 -5.37 1.69 8.66
CA ASP A 15 -4.80 0.34 8.77
C ASP A 15 -3.79 0.05 7.65
N SER A 16 -4.08 0.56 6.45
CA SER A 16 -3.17 0.41 5.30
C SER A 16 -1.89 1.20 5.51
N LEU A 17 -1.97 2.46 5.96
CA LEU A 17 -0.79 3.27 6.24
C LEU A 17 0.03 2.72 7.40
N LYS A 18 -0.63 2.20 8.44
CA LYS A 18 0.05 1.50 9.53
C LYS A 18 0.86 0.31 9.01
N PHE A 19 0.29 -0.51 8.13
CA PHE A 19 1.03 -1.64 7.54
C PHE A 19 2.18 -1.18 6.63
N PHE A 20 1.89 -0.34 5.63
CA PHE A 20 2.87 0.02 4.60
C PHE A 20 3.92 1.02 5.10
N CYS A 21 3.53 2.03 5.87
CA CYS A 21 4.45 3.07 6.34
C CYS A 21 5.14 2.69 7.65
N ASP A 22 4.39 2.28 8.68
CA ASP A 22 5.00 1.96 9.97
C ASP A 22 5.62 0.56 9.96
N GLY A 23 4.93 -0.41 9.33
CA GLY A 23 5.35 -1.80 9.26
C GLY A 23 6.45 -2.05 8.23
N LEU A 24 6.26 -1.64 6.98
CA LEU A 24 7.25 -1.85 5.90
C LEU A 24 8.24 -0.68 5.74
N GLY A 25 7.95 0.51 6.28
CA GLY A 25 8.82 1.67 6.18
C GLY A 25 8.65 2.51 4.91
N LEU A 26 7.60 2.26 4.10
CA LEU A 26 7.31 3.07 2.93
C LEU A 26 6.96 4.50 3.32
N LYS A 27 7.12 5.43 2.39
CA LYS A 27 6.79 6.84 2.57
C LYS A 27 5.72 7.26 1.58
N GLU A 28 4.74 8.01 2.08
CA GLU A 28 3.78 8.69 1.22
C GLU A 28 4.50 9.73 0.38
N THR A 29 4.45 9.55 -0.93
CA THR A 29 5.06 10.45 -1.92
C THR A 29 4.05 11.48 -2.41
N ARG A 30 2.78 11.08 -2.51
CA ARG A 30 1.70 11.92 -3.04
C ARG A 30 0.34 11.41 -2.57
N ARG A 31 -0.58 12.34 -2.33
CA ARG A 31 -2.01 12.05 -2.08
C ARG A 31 -2.89 12.96 -2.90
N MET A 32 -4.00 12.39 -3.38
CA MET A 32 -5.01 13.11 -4.15
C MET A 32 -6.39 12.71 -3.67
N GLU A 33 -7.26 13.69 -3.55
CA GLU A 33 -8.67 13.48 -3.21
C GLU A 33 -9.54 13.97 -4.37
N ASN A 34 -10.61 13.26 -4.63
CA ASN A 34 -11.59 13.64 -5.64
C ASN A 34 -12.98 13.60 -5.03
N GLU A 35 -13.45 14.76 -4.57
CA GLU A 35 -14.77 14.89 -3.93
C GLU A 35 -15.92 14.47 -4.85
N LYS A 36 -15.85 14.82 -6.14
CA LYS A 36 -16.88 14.46 -7.13
C LYS A 36 -16.90 12.96 -7.39
N GLY A 37 -15.73 12.34 -7.45
CA GLY A 37 -15.55 10.90 -7.64
C GLY A 37 -15.67 10.07 -6.35
N ARG A 38 -15.64 10.72 -5.18
CA ARG A 38 -15.71 10.14 -3.84
C ARG A 38 -14.63 9.08 -3.56
N PHE A 39 -13.38 9.45 -3.83
CA PHE A 39 -12.22 8.58 -3.54
C PHE A 39 -10.96 9.37 -3.14
N THR A 40 -10.04 8.67 -2.49
CA THR A 40 -8.68 9.10 -2.19
C THR A 40 -7.67 8.15 -2.83
N LEU A 41 -6.66 8.72 -3.49
CA LEU A 41 -5.49 7.99 -4.00
C LEU A 41 -4.28 8.35 -3.15
N ILE A 42 -3.53 7.34 -2.71
CA ILE A 42 -2.35 7.51 -1.87
C ILE A 42 -1.20 6.75 -2.51
N PHE A 43 -0.14 7.45 -2.88
CA PHE A 43 1.04 6.87 -3.50
C PHE A 43 2.13 6.70 -2.45
N LEU A 44 2.67 5.50 -2.34
CA LEU A 44 3.76 5.16 -1.43
C LEU A 44 4.96 4.62 -2.20
N ALA A 45 6.16 4.90 -1.71
CA ALA A 45 7.39 4.33 -2.23
C ALA A 45 8.35 3.91 -1.12
N ALA A 46 9.26 2.99 -1.43
CA ALA A 46 10.37 2.70 -0.52
C ALA A 46 11.35 3.89 -0.53
N PRO A 47 12.03 4.19 0.59
CA PRO A 47 12.99 5.28 0.63
C PRO A 47 14.06 5.15 -0.45
N ASN A 48 14.23 6.19 -1.28
CA ASN A 48 15.14 6.24 -2.44
C ASN A 48 14.73 5.35 -3.64
N ASP A 49 13.50 4.87 -3.69
CA ASP A 49 12.93 4.13 -4.82
C ASP A 49 11.59 4.72 -5.29
N GLU A 50 11.51 6.05 -5.36
CA GLU A 50 10.30 6.81 -5.72
C GLU A 50 9.86 6.61 -7.19
N LYS A 51 10.60 5.79 -7.95
CA LYS A 51 10.26 5.42 -9.33
C LYS A 51 9.34 4.20 -9.42
N ALA A 52 9.17 3.46 -8.33
CA ALA A 52 8.33 2.26 -8.24
C ALA A 52 7.29 2.43 -7.12
N GLU A 53 6.22 3.18 -7.43
CA GLU A 53 5.18 3.48 -6.45
C GLU A 53 4.15 2.34 -6.34
N ILE A 54 3.60 2.18 -5.15
CA ILE A 54 2.30 1.53 -4.94
C ILE A 54 1.24 2.63 -4.79
N GLU A 55 0.15 2.50 -5.52
CA GLU A 55 -1.05 3.32 -5.37
C GLU A 55 -2.08 2.57 -4.53
N LEU A 56 -2.49 3.16 -3.42
CA LEU A 56 -3.63 2.72 -2.63
C LEU A 56 -4.85 3.55 -3.03
N THR A 57 -5.89 2.88 -3.51
CA THR A 57 -7.18 3.51 -3.83
C THR A 57 -8.19 3.21 -2.73
N TYR A 58 -8.70 4.26 -2.09
CA TYR A 58 -9.77 4.18 -1.11
C TYR A 58 -11.04 4.86 -1.65
N ASN A 59 -12.10 4.08 -1.85
CA ASN A 59 -13.42 4.60 -2.23
C ASN A 59 -14.22 4.93 -0.97
N TRP A 60 -14.70 6.17 -0.85
CA TRP A 60 -15.30 6.70 0.38
C TRP A 60 -16.65 6.04 0.71
N ASP A 61 -17.35 5.59 -0.33
CA ASP A 61 -18.64 4.92 -0.20
C ASP A 61 -18.48 3.39 -0.10
N GLY A 62 -17.24 2.91 0.03
CA GLY A 62 -16.89 1.49 0.08
C GLY A 62 -16.72 0.87 -1.31
N ASP A 63 -16.13 -0.32 -1.32
CA ASP A 63 -15.95 -1.15 -2.52
C ASP A 63 -16.28 -2.61 -2.15
N ASP A 64 -16.99 -3.32 -3.03
CA ASP A 64 -17.12 -4.77 -2.91
C ASP A 64 -15.86 -5.43 -3.50
N LEU A 65 -14.85 -5.58 -2.66
CA LEU A 65 -13.56 -6.17 -3.05
C LEU A 65 -13.65 -7.68 -3.27
N GLY A 66 -14.80 -8.31 -3.00
CA GLY A 66 -15.00 -9.75 -3.07
C GLY A 66 -14.07 -10.53 -2.13
N ASN A 67 -14.11 -11.86 -2.25
CA ASN A 67 -13.38 -12.77 -1.37
C ASN A 67 -12.04 -13.26 -1.96
N GLY A 68 -11.50 -12.63 -3.00
CA GLY A 68 -10.21 -13.09 -3.53
C GLY A 68 -9.59 -12.29 -4.68
N SER A 69 -8.26 -12.33 -4.71
CA SER A 69 -7.40 -11.74 -5.75
C SER A 69 -6.46 -12.79 -6.37
N ARG A 70 -6.97 -13.98 -6.75
CA ARG A 70 -6.12 -15.08 -7.28
C ARG A 70 -5.36 -14.73 -8.57
N ASN A 71 -5.69 -13.60 -9.19
CA ASN A 71 -5.03 -13.03 -10.36
C ASN A 71 -3.87 -12.07 -10.01
N PHE A 72 -3.76 -11.62 -8.76
CA PHE A 72 -2.67 -10.77 -8.28
C PHE A 72 -1.74 -11.59 -7.39
N GLY A 73 -0.48 -11.70 -7.77
CA GLY A 73 0.51 -12.52 -7.07
C GLY A 73 0.96 -11.90 -5.76
N HIS A 74 1.82 -10.88 -5.84
CA HIS A 74 2.37 -10.18 -4.69
C HIS A 74 3.06 -8.89 -5.11
N LEU A 75 3.36 -8.07 -4.12
CA LEU A 75 4.40 -7.04 -4.18
C LEU A 75 5.66 -7.59 -3.51
N ALA A 76 6.83 -7.25 -4.03
CA ALA A 76 8.10 -7.71 -3.49
C ALA A 76 8.99 -6.52 -3.13
N TYR A 77 9.44 -6.47 -1.87
CA TYR A 77 10.40 -5.49 -1.38
C TYR A 77 11.65 -6.21 -0.87
N ARG A 78 12.83 -5.66 -1.20
CA ARG A 78 14.08 -6.07 -0.57
C ARG A 78 14.24 -5.28 0.73
N VAL A 79 14.58 -5.99 1.80
CA VAL A 79 14.89 -5.41 3.10
C VAL A 79 16.27 -5.84 3.56
N ASN A 80 16.88 -5.07 4.45
CA ASN A 80 18.23 -5.36 4.97
C ASN A 80 18.25 -6.64 5.81
N ASN A 81 17.20 -6.88 6.60
CA ASN A 81 17.06 -8.06 7.46
C ASN A 81 15.61 -8.53 7.44
N ILE A 82 15.37 -9.68 6.80
CA ILE A 82 14.03 -10.23 6.67
C ILE A 82 13.46 -10.68 8.01
N TYR A 83 14.28 -11.25 8.91
CA TYR A 83 13.82 -11.75 10.20
C TYR A 83 13.33 -10.62 11.11
N GLU A 84 14.08 -9.52 11.17
CA GLU A 84 13.70 -8.34 11.94
C GLU A 84 12.44 -7.68 11.36
N THR A 85 12.32 -7.62 10.04
CA THR A 85 11.14 -7.06 9.37
C THR A 85 9.89 -7.91 9.67
N CYS A 86 10.00 -9.23 9.57
CA CYS A 86 8.93 -10.16 9.94
C CYS A 86 8.56 -10.03 11.42
N GLN A 87 9.54 -9.96 12.33
CA GLN A 87 9.27 -9.81 13.76
C GLN A 87 8.51 -8.51 14.05
N ARG A 88 8.93 -7.38 13.47
CA ARG A 88 8.22 -6.11 13.60
C ARG A 88 6.76 -6.21 13.15
N LEU A 89 6.51 -6.82 11.99
CA LEU A 89 5.15 -7.00 11.49
C LEU A 89 4.30 -7.90 12.41
N MET A 90 4.89 -8.98 12.94
CA MET A 90 4.23 -9.86 13.92
C MET A 90 3.91 -9.12 15.23
N ASP A 91 4.83 -8.31 15.75
CA ASP A 91 4.63 -7.50 16.96
C ASP A 91 3.52 -6.45 16.76
N MET A 92 3.29 -6.03 15.51
CA MET A 92 2.18 -5.14 15.13
C MET A 92 0.85 -5.89 14.89
N GLY A 93 0.84 -7.23 14.95
CA GLY A 93 -0.34 -8.07 14.79
C GLY A 93 -0.59 -8.60 13.37
N TYR A 94 0.38 -8.49 12.46
CA TYR A 94 0.29 -9.04 11.10
C TYR A 94 0.91 -10.45 11.04
N THR A 95 0.38 -11.31 10.16
CA THR A 95 0.79 -12.71 10.01
C THR A 95 1.35 -13.00 8.63
#